data_AF-A0A837I8Z3-F1
#
_entry.id   AF-A0A837I8Z3-F1
#
_cell.length_a   1.000
_cell.length_b   1.000
_cell.length_c   1.000
_cell.angle_alpha   90.00
_cell.angle_beta   90.00
_cell.angle_gamma   90.00
#
_symmetry.space_group_name_H-M   'P 1'
#
loop_
_entity.id
_entity.type
_entity.pdbx_description
1 polymer ?
#
loop_
_entity_poly.entity_id
_entity_poly.type
_entity_poly.pdbx_seq_one_letter_code
_entity_poly.pdbx_strand_id
1 'polypeptide(L)'
;MIFGALTVLGAIFWPVTQAEIEYGYSNALNIKYSLNPEFSGTYERTLKVPNKDFSIAIPKIAVAAPIIADVDPQNKYEYLRALKQGVAQAKETAVPGETGNVYLFAHSEDTFYNVNTYNAPFFLLGKLT
;
A
#
# COMPACT_ATOMS: atom_id res chain seq x y z
N MET A 1 10.43 -25.83 23.85
CA MET A 1 11.11 -25.19 22.70
C MET A 1 10.21 -25.08 21.46
N ILE A 2 9.39 -26.08 21.13
CA ILE A 2 8.49 -26.05 19.94
C ILE A 2 7.41 -24.96 20.01
N PHE A 3 6.72 -24.82 21.15
CA PHE A 3 5.65 -23.82 21.30
C PHE A 3 6.14 -22.37 21.13
N GLY A 4 7.33 -22.06 21.64
CA GLY A 4 7.94 -20.73 21.50
C GLY A 4 8.32 -20.41 20.05
N ALA A 5 8.81 -21.39 19.28
CA ALA A 5 9.13 -21.20 17.87
C ALA A 5 7.87 -20.89 17.04
N LEU A 6 6.77 -21.59 17.31
CA LEU A 6 5.49 -21.33 16.64
C LEU A 6 4.90 -19.95 16.97
N THR A 7 5.08 -19.46 18.20
CA THR A 7 4.61 -18.12 18.57
C THR A 7 5.39 -17.03 17.83
N VAL A 8 6.71 -17.19 17.72
CA VAL A 8 7.57 -16.25 16.98
C VAL A 8 7.22 -16.25 15.49
N LEU A 9 7.01 -17.42 14.89
CA LEU A 9 6.57 -17.52 13.51
C LEU A 9 5.23 -16.81 13.28
N GLY A 10 4.25 -17.05 14.15
CA GLY A 10 2.94 -16.39 14.08
C GLY A 10 3.06 -14.87 14.15
N ALA A 11 3.92 -14.34 15.03
CA ALA A 11 4.14 -12.90 15.17
C ALA A 11 4.78 -12.27 13.92
N ILE A 12 5.72 -12.96 13.27
CA ILE A 12 6.39 -12.48 12.05
C ILE A 12 5.41 -12.36 10.90
N PHE A 13 4.55 -13.37 10.71
CA PHE A 13 3.61 -13.41 9.58
C PHE A 13 2.25 -12.77 9.88
N TRP A 14 2.02 -12.25 11.08
CA TRP A 14 0.75 -11.65 11.47
C TRP A 14 0.31 -10.51 10.54
N PRO A 15 1.14 -9.50 10.23
CA PRO A 15 0.72 -8.37 9.39
C PRO A 15 0.33 -8.80 7.97
N VAL A 16 1.13 -9.69 7.39
CA VAL A 16 0.91 -10.30 6.06
C VAL A 16 -0.40 -11.08 6.02
N THR A 17 -0.65 -11.88 7.06
CA THR A 17 -1.87 -12.69 7.18
C THR A 17 -3.10 -11.82 7.33
N GLN A 18 -3.02 -10.72 8.11
CA GLN A 18 -4.11 -9.75 8.26
C GLN A 18 -4.51 -9.13 6.92
N ALA A 19 -3.53 -8.71 6.11
CA ALA A 19 -3.80 -8.10 4.80
C ALA A 19 -4.51 -9.07 3.84
N GLU A 20 -4.10 -10.35 3.79
CA GLU A 20 -4.77 -11.37 2.97
C GLU A 20 -6.19 -11.70 3.47
N ILE A 21 -6.38 -11.79 4.79
CA ILE A 21 -7.71 -12.04 5.38
C ILE A 21 -8.65 -10.87 5.09
N GLU A 22 -8.21 -9.63 5.30
CA GLU A 22 -9.03 -8.43 5.05
C GLU A 22 -9.41 -8.32 3.58
N TYR A 23 -8.47 -8.58 2.66
CA TYR A 23 -8.74 -8.65 1.24
C TYR A 23 -9.76 -9.74 0.90
N GLY A 24 -9.56 -10.97 1.40
CA GLY A 24 -10.44 -12.10 1.16
C GLY A 24 -11.86 -11.87 1.68
N TYR A 25 -12.00 -11.32 2.89
CA TYR A 25 -13.28 -10.96 3.49
C TYR A 25 -13.98 -9.86 2.71
N SER A 26 -13.25 -8.80 2.33
CA SER A 26 -13.80 -7.70 1.54
C SER A 26 -14.33 -8.20 0.19
N ASN A 27 -13.56 -9.07 -0.47
CA ASN A 27 -13.95 -9.67 -1.75
C ASN A 27 -15.17 -10.60 -1.60
N ALA A 28 -15.20 -11.44 -0.57
CA ALA A 28 -16.32 -12.35 -0.32
C ALA A 28 -17.65 -11.62 -0.04
N LEU A 29 -17.59 -10.46 0.61
CA LEU A 29 -18.74 -9.61 0.88
C LEU A 29 -19.06 -8.60 -0.23
N ASN A 30 -18.33 -8.63 -1.35
CA ASN A 30 -18.44 -7.65 -2.44
C ASN A 30 -18.32 -6.19 -1.93
N ILE A 31 -17.49 -5.98 -0.90
CA ILE A 31 -17.17 -4.65 -0.39
C ILE A 31 -16.32 -3.96 -1.45
N LYS A 32 -16.78 -2.79 -1.88
CA LYS A 32 -16.05 -1.94 -2.81
C LYS A 32 -15.50 -0.75 -2.05
N TYR A 33 -14.25 -0.41 -2.33
CA TYR A 33 -13.66 0.82 -1.82
C TYR A 33 -13.83 1.90 -2.89
N SER A 34 -14.19 3.11 -2.46
CA SER A 34 -14.33 4.26 -3.35
C SER A 34 -13.75 5.52 -2.70
N LEU A 35 -13.20 6.40 -3.53
CA LEU A 35 -12.72 7.73 -3.11
C LEU A 35 -13.87 8.71 -2.87
N ASN A 36 -15.01 8.49 -3.54
CA ASN A 36 -16.21 9.29 -3.41
C ASN A 36 -17.43 8.35 -3.46
N PRO A 37 -17.88 7.81 -2.32
CA PRO A 37 -19.02 6.90 -2.32
C PRO A 37 -20.28 7.67 -2.69
N GLU A 38 -20.88 7.32 -3.83
CA GLU A 38 -22.30 7.59 -4.02
C GLU A 38 -23.06 6.65 -3.09
N PHE A 39 -24.07 7.16 -2.37
CA PHE A 39 -24.91 6.36 -1.48
C PHE A 39 -25.78 5.41 -2.31
N SER A 40 -25.17 4.35 -2.81
CA SER A 40 -25.82 3.15 -3.30
C SER A 40 -25.81 2.18 -2.13
N GLY A 41 -26.97 1.59 -1.77
CA GLY A 41 -27.15 0.71 -0.61
C GLY A 41 -26.35 -0.60 -0.61
N THR A 42 -25.27 -0.65 -1.38
CA THR A 42 -24.21 -1.66 -1.42
C THR A 42 -23.11 -1.32 -0.41
N TYR A 43 -22.35 -2.33 0.06
CA TYR A 43 -21.29 -2.20 1.05
C TYR A 43 -20.06 -1.40 0.53
N GLU A 44 -20.26 -0.13 0.18
CA GLU A 44 -19.21 0.80 -0.27
C GLU A 44 -18.49 1.40 0.95
N ARG A 45 -17.17 1.25 1.01
CA ARG A 45 -16.31 1.85 2.04
C ARG A 45 -15.53 3.03 1.47
N THR A 46 -15.41 4.10 2.26
CA THR A 46 -14.57 5.23 1.89
C THR A 46 -13.10 4.87 2.03
N LEU A 47 -12.34 5.04 0.95
CA LEU A 47 -10.88 4.95 0.97
C LEU A 47 -10.29 6.31 1.31
N LYS A 48 -9.75 6.46 2.53
CA LYS A 48 -9.20 7.74 3.00
C LYS A 48 -7.77 7.93 2.48
N VAL A 49 -7.59 8.93 1.62
CA VAL A 49 -6.28 9.29 1.08
C VAL A 49 -5.51 10.17 2.09
N PRO A 50 -4.20 9.93 2.29
CA PRO A 50 -3.41 10.66 3.29
C PRO A 50 -3.20 12.15 2.97
N ASN A 51 -3.09 12.55 1.71
CA ASN A 51 -3.04 13.94 1.26
C ASN A 51 -3.73 14.10 -0.11
N LYS A 52 -4.05 15.35 -0.52
CA LYS A 52 -4.65 15.64 -1.83
C LYS A 52 -3.64 16.04 -2.91
N ASP A 53 -2.38 16.28 -2.53
CA ASP A 53 -1.39 16.85 -3.45
C ASP A 53 -0.74 15.78 -4.32
N PHE A 54 -0.10 14.78 -3.71
CA PHE A 54 0.51 13.68 -4.46
C PHE A 54 0.41 12.38 -3.67
N SER A 55 -0.49 11.52 -4.12
CA SER A 55 -0.83 10.26 -3.49
C SER A 55 -1.32 9.24 -4.52
N ILE A 56 -1.25 7.97 -4.15
CA ILE A 56 -1.83 6.87 -4.93
C ILE A 56 -2.98 6.24 -4.15
N ALA A 57 -4.04 5.91 -4.86
CA ALA A 57 -5.17 5.14 -4.34
C ALA A 57 -5.49 4.00 -5.30
N ILE A 58 -5.56 2.76 -4.78
CA ILE A 58 -5.90 1.55 -5.54
C ILE A 58 -7.08 0.86 -4.85
N PRO A 59 -8.33 1.19 -5.21
CA PRO A 59 -9.49 0.75 -4.45
C PRO A 59 -9.71 -0.77 -4.43
N LYS A 60 -9.35 -1.48 -5.51
CA LYS A 60 -9.48 -2.95 -5.59
C LYS A 60 -8.74 -3.69 -4.47
N ILE A 61 -7.65 -3.11 -3.96
CA ILE A 61 -6.82 -3.69 -2.89
C ILE A 61 -6.78 -2.79 -1.64
N ALA A 62 -7.72 -1.84 -1.52
CA ALA A 62 -7.84 -0.93 -0.38
C ALA A 62 -6.55 -0.13 -0.04
N VAL A 63 -5.72 0.20 -1.03
CA VAL A 63 -4.46 0.92 -0.81
C VAL A 63 -4.66 2.42 -0.97
N ALA A 64 -4.20 3.20 0.00
CA ALA A 64 -4.03 4.65 -0.13
C ALA A 64 -2.72 5.09 0.55
N ALA A 65 -1.81 5.69 -0.20
CA ALA A 65 -0.47 6.04 0.28
C ALA A 65 0.00 7.38 -0.31
N PRO A 66 0.83 8.16 0.42
CA PRO A 66 1.43 9.36 -0.12
C PRO A 66 2.55 9.00 -1.10
N ILE A 67 2.77 9.86 -2.09
CA ILE A 67 3.89 9.74 -3.03
C ILE A 67 4.96 10.77 -2.66
N ILE A 68 6.21 10.31 -2.57
CA ILE A 68 7.40 11.13 -2.42
C ILE A 68 7.98 11.31 -3.83
N ALA A 69 7.94 12.54 -4.34
CA ALA A 69 8.40 12.88 -5.69
C ALA A 69 9.93 12.96 -5.81
N ASP A 70 10.42 12.87 -7.05
CA ASP A 70 11.80 13.17 -7.45
C ASP A 70 12.87 12.39 -6.69
N VAL A 71 12.55 11.16 -6.28
CA VAL A 71 13.46 10.30 -5.53
C VAL A 71 14.49 9.71 -6.47
N ASP A 72 15.77 9.96 -6.24
CA ASP A 72 16.85 9.32 -6.99
C ASP A 72 16.95 7.82 -6.64
N PRO A 73 16.60 6.90 -7.57
CA PRO A 73 16.68 5.46 -7.31
C PRO A 73 18.12 4.95 -7.24
N GLN A 74 19.10 5.72 -7.72
CA GLN A 74 20.52 5.39 -7.65
C GLN A 74 21.13 5.81 -6.30
N ASN A 75 20.49 6.74 -5.60
CA ASN A 75 20.88 7.14 -4.25
C ASN A 75 20.20 6.27 -3.19
N LYS A 76 20.91 5.23 -2.73
CA LYS A 76 20.41 4.28 -1.73
C LYS A 76 19.84 4.94 -0.48
N TYR A 77 20.46 6.01 0.04
CA TYR A 77 20.02 6.65 1.28
C TYR A 77 18.70 7.39 1.11
N GLU A 78 18.57 8.12 0.01
CA GLU A 78 17.36 8.86 -0.37
C GLU A 78 16.21 7.89 -0.66
N TYR A 79 16.47 6.89 -1.51
CA TYR A 79 15.51 5.85 -1.87
C TYR A 79 14.96 5.12 -0.64
N LEU A 80 15.83 4.60 0.24
CA LEU A 80 15.40 3.89 1.44
C LEU A 80 14.68 4.78 2.44
N ARG A 81 14.98 6.08 2.47
CA ARG A 81 14.27 7.05 3.32
C ARG A 81 12.87 7.30 2.78
N ALA A 82 12.71 7.45 1.47
CA ALA A 82 11.42 7.66 0.81
C ALA A 82 10.50 6.44 0.99
N LEU A 83 11.01 5.22 0.84
CA LEU A 83 10.21 3.99 1.02
C LEU A 83 9.66 3.81 2.44
N LYS A 84 10.30 4.40 3.46
CA LYS A 84 9.77 4.41 4.85
C LYS A 84 8.61 5.37 5.04
N GLN A 85 8.44 6.33 4.13
CA GLN A 85 7.44 7.39 4.21
C GLN A 85 6.22 7.10 3.32
N GLY A 86 6.32 6.17 2.37
CA GLY A 86 5.24 5.84 1.44
C GLY A 86 5.76 5.28 0.13
N VAL A 87 5.22 5.77 -0.98
CA VAL A 87 5.55 5.36 -2.34
C VAL A 87 6.53 6.38 -2.94
N ALA A 88 7.68 5.94 -3.44
CA ALA A 88 8.66 6.80 -4.09
C ALA A 88 8.41 6.88 -5.59
N GLN A 89 8.25 8.08 -6.14
CA GLN A 89 8.31 8.30 -7.59
C GLN A 89 9.76 8.53 -8.00
N ALA A 90 10.23 7.80 -9.01
CA ALA A 90 11.61 7.94 -9.46
C ALA A 90 11.84 9.25 -10.19
N LYS A 91 12.94 9.91 -9.84
CA LYS A 91 13.44 11.08 -10.54
C LYS A 91 13.59 10.81 -12.04
N GLU A 92 13.35 11.84 -12.84
CA GLU A 92 13.41 11.81 -14.32
C GLU A 92 12.33 10.95 -14.99
N THR A 93 11.35 10.49 -14.22
CA THR A 93 10.14 9.83 -14.75
C THR A 93 8.98 10.83 -14.77
N ALA A 94 7.98 10.58 -15.60
CA ALA A 94 6.83 11.48 -15.71
C ALA A 94 6.09 11.58 -14.37
N VAL A 95 5.34 12.67 -14.18
CA VAL A 95 4.36 12.80 -13.09
C VAL A 95 2.92 12.77 -13.64
N PRO A 96 1.89 12.63 -12.78
CA PRO A 96 0.50 12.64 -13.24
C PRO A 96 0.17 13.90 -14.06
N GLY A 97 -0.36 13.70 -15.26
CA GLY A 97 -0.69 14.78 -16.20
C GLY A 97 0.39 15.07 -17.24
N GLU A 98 1.59 14.49 -17.11
CA GLU A 98 2.63 14.55 -18.13
C GLU A 98 2.57 13.37 -19.10
N THR A 99 3.09 13.57 -20.31
CA THR A 99 3.24 12.48 -21.28
C THR A 99 4.53 11.72 -20.99
N GLY A 100 4.40 10.45 -20.58
CA GLY A 100 5.53 9.56 -20.34
C GLY A 100 5.19 8.45 -19.36
N ASN A 101 6.20 7.66 -18.99
CA ASN A 101 6.05 6.60 -17.99
C ASN A 101 6.33 7.16 -16.59
N VAL A 102 5.43 6.88 -15.66
CA VAL A 102 5.62 7.14 -14.22
C VAL A 102 6.14 5.87 -13.57
N TYR A 103 7.27 5.93 -12.86
CA TYR A 103 7.78 4.78 -12.11
C TYR A 103 7.63 5.01 -10.62
N LEU A 104 6.92 4.09 -9.96
CA LEU A 104 6.62 4.13 -8.53
C LEU A 104 7.22 2.91 -7.83
N PHE A 105 7.86 3.14 -6.69
CA PHE A 105 8.48 2.13 -5.86
C PHE A 105 7.87 2.15 -4.46
N ALA A 106 7.56 0.99 -3.91
CA ALA A 106 7.07 0.86 -2.53
C ALA A 106 7.51 -0.50 -1.98
N HIS A 107 7.46 -0.65 -0.66
CA HIS A 107 7.66 -1.96 -0.05
C HIS A 107 6.53 -2.92 -0.42
N SER A 108 6.91 -4.14 -0.81
CA SER A 108 6.02 -5.29 -0.98
C SER A 108 5.88 -6.11 0.30
N GLU A 109 6.63 -5.80 1.35
CA GLU A 109 6.63 -6.53 2.61
C GLU A 109 6.63 -5.54 3.77
N ASP A 110 5.74 -5.76 4.74
CA ASP A 110 5.69 -4.94 5.94
C ASP A 110 6.50 -5.64 7.04
N THR A 111 7.50 -4.95 7.57
CA THR A 111 8.17 -5.42 8.78
C THR A 111 7.43 -4.84 9.97
N PHE A 112 7.17 -5.66 11.00
CA PHE A 112 6.43 -5.35 12.23
C PHE A 112 6.86 -4.08 12.99
N TYR A 113 7.90 -3.37 12.55
CA TYR A 113 8.38 -2.12 13.14
C TYR A 113 7.63 -0.86 12.63
N ASN A 114 6.84 -0.94 11.54
CA ASN A 114 6.21 0.22 10.89
C ASN A 114 4.66 0.15 10.79
N VAL A 115 4.02 -0.69 11.62
CA VAL A 115 2.61 -1.10 11.56
C VAL A 115 1.57 0.03 11.56
N ASN A 116 1.96 1.27 11.85
CA ASN A 116 1.01 2.34 12.14
C ASN A 116 0.91 3.46 11.11
N THR A 117 1.67 3.45 10.01
CA THR A 117 1.53 4.56 9.05
C THR A 117 1.44 4.17 7.59
N TYR A 118 2.18 3.16 7.12
CA TYR A 118 2.12 2.78 5.70
C TYR A 118 2.36 1.27 5.55
N ASN A 119 1.29 0.50 5.76
CA ASN A 119 1.21 -0.91 5.37
C ASN A 119 1.78 -1.05 3.96
N ALA A 120 2.71 -2.00 3.74
CA ALA A 120 3.36 -2.28 2.47
C ALA A 120 2.44 -2.07 1.26
N PRO A 121 2.45 -0.87 0.61
CA PRO A 121 1.36 -0.45 -0.27
C PRO A 121 1.20 -1.37 -1.48
N PHE A 122 2.28 -2.06 -1.84
CA PHE A 122 2.32 -2.93 -3.01
C PHE A 122 2.31 -4.44 -2.67
N PHE A 123 2.03 -4.81 -1.42
CA PHE A 123 1.94 -6.23 -1.03
C PHE A 123 0.87 -6.99 -1.83
N LEU A 124 -0.31 -6.39 -2.05
CA LEU A 124 -1.43 -7.02 -2.77
C LEU A 124 -1.46 -6.74 -4.28
N LEU A 125 -0.38 -6.24 -4.90
CA LEU A 125 -0.38 -5.97 -6.36
C LEU A 125 -0.73 -7.20 -7.19
N GLY A 126 -0.35 -8.40 -6.75
CA GLY A 126 -0.70 -9.66 -7.41
C GLY A 126 -2.20 -9.98 -7.44
N LYS A 127 -3.03 -9.26 -6.69
CA LYS A 127 -4.50 -9.41 -6.69
C LYS A 127 -5.19 -8.46 -7.69
N LEU A 128 -4.44 -7.64 -8.42
CA LEU A 128 -5.02 -6.67 -9.36
C LEU A 128 -5.51 -7.28 -10.68
N THR A 129 -5.12 -8.52 -10.99
CA THR A 129 -5.60 -9.29 -12.15
C THR A 129 -7.10 -9.57 -12.11
#